data_AF-A0A4Y2PS42-F1
#
_entry.id   AF-A0A4Y2PS42-F1
#
_cell.length_a   1.000
_cell.length_b   1.000
_cell.length_c   1.000
_cell.angle_alpha   90.00
_cell.angle_beta   90.00
_cell.angle_gamma   90.00
#
_symmetry.space_group_name_H-M   'P 1'
#
loop_
_entity.id
_entity.type
_entity.pdbx_description
1 polymer ?
#
loop_
_entity_poly.entity_id
_entity_poly.type
_entity_poly.pdbx_seq_one_letter_code
_entity_poly.pdbx_strand_id
1 'polypeptide(L)'
;MDYCQRKKKEDLWQVVKLCFIFSHGNASVERGFSVNKTMLVENLKKRSLINRRRAYDGIKSLGGVENVSITKRMLLAVRGAKHRHGAGLVRKKEYLDKKASDTRKEKIRK
;
A
#
# COMPACT_ATOMS: atom_id res chain seq x y z
N MET A 1 -6.54 22.58 -56.94
CA MET A 1 -5.29 22.55 -56.17
C MET A 1 -5.52 22.29 -54.66
N ASP A 2 -6.63 21.71 -54.21
CA ASP A 2 -6.95 21.63 -52.76
C ASP A 2 -6.83 20.25 -52.08
N TYR A 3 -6.82 19.15 -52.84
CA TYR A 3 -6.80 17.81 -52.24
C TYR A 3 -5.46 17.47 -51.57
N CYS A 4 -4.34 17.91 -52.16
CA CYS A 4 -3.01 17.64 -51.61
C CYS A 4 -2.76 18.41 -50.30
N GLN A 5 -3.34 19.60 -50.14
CA GLN A 5 -3.21 20.38 -48.91
C GLN A 5 -4.07 19.83 -47.76
N ARG A 6 -5.25 19.26 -48.04
CA ARG A 6 -6.06 18.59 -47.01
C ARG A 6 -5.38 17.34 -46.46
N LYS A 7 -4.82 16.49 -47.34
CA LYS A 7 -4.10 15.28 -46.93
C LYS A 7 -2.90 15.60 -46.04
N LYS A 8 -2.11 16.62 -46.39
CA LYS A 8 -1.00 17.12 -45.54
C LYS A 8 -1.47 17.58 -44.15
N LYS A 9 -2.64 18.23 -44.04
CA LYS A 9 -3.20 18.66 -42.75
C LYS A 9 -3.69 17.48 -41.92
N GLU A 10 -4.27 16.47 -42.56
CA GLU A 10 -4.72 15.24 -41.91
C GLU A 10 -3.54 14.42 -41.36
N ASP A 11 -2.47 14.30 -42.13
CA ASP A 11 -1.22 13.62 -41.72
C ASP A 11 -0.58 14.34 -40.53
N LEU A 12 -0.53 15.69 -40.59
CA LEU A 12 -0.01 16.50 -39.49
C LEU A 12 -0.87 16.33 -38.22
N TRP A 13 -2.19 16.23 -38.37
CA TRP A 13 -3.11 16.00 -37.26
C TRP A 13 -2.95 14.61 -36.62
N GLN A 14 -2.61 13.59 -37.41
CA GLN A 14 -2.27 12.27 -36.86
C GLN A 14 -0.99 12.31 -36.03
N VAL A 15 0.04 13.03 -36.46
CA VAL A 15 1.29 13.20 -35.70
C VAL A 15 1.02 13.93 -34.38
N VAL A 16 0.22 15.00 -34.40
CA VAL A 16 -0.16 15.75 -33.19
C VAL A 16 -0.92 14.86 -32.20
N LYS A 17 -1.87 14.05 -32.68
CA LYS A 17 -2.56 13.04 -31.85
C LYS A 17 -1.57 12.05 -31.24
N LEU A 18 -0.61 11.54 -32.03
CA LEU A 18 0.39 10.59 -31.55
C LEU A 18 1.28 11.21 -30.45
N CYS A 19 1.70 12.47 -30.60
CA CYS A 19 2.46 13.20 -29.57
C CYS A 19 1.69 13.37 -28.25
N PHE A 20 0.39 13.67 -28.32
CA PHE A 20 -0.44 13.80 -27.12
C PHE A 20 -0.68 12.45 -26.43
N ILE A 21 -0.85 11.36 -27.19
CA ILE A 21 -1.01 10.02 -26.63
C ILE A 21 0.29 9.51 -25.99
N PHE A 22 1.45 9.78 -26.62
CA PHE A 22 2.77 9.43 -26.06
C PHE A 22 3.04 10.12 -24.72
N SER A 23 2.62 11.37 -24.58
CA SER A 23 2.80 12.14 -23.34
C SER A 23 2.00 11.59 -22.15
N HIS A 24 0.88 10.90 -22.41
CA HIS A 24 0.09 10.23 -21.37
C HIS A 24 0.57 8.79 -21.03
N GLY A 25 1.34 8.16 -21.92
CA GLY A 25 1.79 6.77 -21.77
C GLY A 25 2.85 6.54 -20.69
N ASN A 26 3.70 7.52 -20.40
CA ASN A 26 4.78 7.36 -19.40
C ASN A 26 4.37 7.77 -17.97
N ALA A 27 3.34 8.60 -17.79
CA ALA A 27 2.97 9.10 -16.45
C ALA A 27 2.15 8.10 -15.60
N SER A 28 1.50 7.12 -16.24
CA SER A 28 0.66 6.14 -15.54
C SER A 28 1.43 4.86 -15.17
N VAL A 29 2.33 4.41 -16.04
CA VAL A 29 3.07 3.15 -15.84
C VAL A 29 4.13 3.29 -14.72
N GLU A 30 4.77 4.45 -14.58
CA GLU A 30 5.73 4.68 -13.48
C GLU A 30 5.06 4.79 -12.10
N ARG A 31 3.80 5.25 -12.02
CA ARG A 31 3.05 5.27 -10.75
C ARG A 31 2.69 3.86 -10.27
N GLY A 32 2.55 2.89 -11.18
CA GLY A 32 2.19 1.50 -10.86
C GLY A 32 3.38 0.60 -10.52
N PHE A 33 4.56 0.89 -11.06
CA PHE A 33 5.78 0.09 -10.83
C PHE A 33 6.72 0.64 -9.75
N SER A 34 6.53 1.89 -9.31
CA SER A 34 7.08 2.34 -8.03
C SER A 34 6.27 1.77 -6.87
N VAL A 35 6.20 0.44 -6.79
CA VAL A 35 6.16 -0.21 -5.49
C VAL A 35 7.43 0.24 -4.82
N ASN A 36 7.26 1.21 -3.93
CA ASN A 36 8.32 1.88 -3.25
C ASN A 36 9.09 0.86 -2.39
N LYS A 37 10.07 0.20 -3.00
CA LYS A 37 10.89 -0.84 -2.39
C LYS A 37 11.65 -0.30 -1.17
N THR A 38 11.81 1.02 -1.08
CA THR A 38 12.41 1.76 0.04
C THR A 38 11.40 2.17 1.13
N MET A 39 10.13 2.47 0.81
CA MET A 39 9.14 2.93 1.81
C MET A 39 8.36 1.84 2.54
N LEU A 40 8.55 0.54 2.26
CA LEU A 40 7.89 -0.48 3.11
C LEU A 40 8.31 -0.32 4.58
N VAL A 41 9.53 0.16 4.85
CA VAL A 41 10.01 0.45 6.22
C VAL A 41 9.33 1.69 6.80
N GLU A 42 9.11 2.74 6.01
CA GLU A 42 8.49 4.00 6.47
C GLU A 42 6.98 3.90 6.63
N ASN A 43 6.30 3.08 5.83
CA ASN A 43 4.84 2.93 5.87
C ASN A 43 4.37 1.85 6.87
N LEU A 44 5.31 1.17 7.56
CA LEU A 44 5.00 0.23 8.62
C LEU A 44 4.69 0.97 9.92
N LYS A 45 3.54 0.65 10.53
CA LYS A 45 3.21 1.13 11.88
C LYS A 45 4.31 0.72 12.85
N LYS A 46 4.65 1.60 13.81
CA LYS A 46 5.63 1.34 14.90
C LYS A 46 5.49 -0.06 15.53
N ARG A 47 4.25 -0.49 15.80
CA ARG A 47 3.96 -1.83 16.35
C ARG A 47 4.43 -2.97 15.45
N SER A 48 4.24 -2.85 14.13
CA SER A 48 4.71 -3.84 13.16
C SER A 48 6.23 -3.92 13.12
N LEU A 49 6.92 -2.78 13.20
CA LEU A 49 8.39 -2.73 13.27
C LEU A 49 8.93 -3.41 14.54
N ILE A 50 8.34 -3.12 15.70
CA ILE A 50 8.71 -3.75 16.97
C ILE A 50 8.53 -5.27 16.90
N ASN A 51 7.40 -5.74 16.38
CA ASN A 51 7.13 -7.18 16.27
C ASN A 51 8.09 -7.87 15.30
N ARG A 52 8.44 -7.23 14.17
CA ARG A 52 9.44 -7.75 13.23
C ARG A 52 10.82 -7.86 13.90
N ARG A 53 11.22 -6.84 14.65
CA ARG A 53 12.50 -6.84 15.37
C ARG A 53 12.56 -7.93 16.43
N ARG A 54 11.49 -8.10 17.22
CA ARG A 54 11.39 -9.20 18.20
C ARG A 54 11.53 -10.58 17.55
N ALA A 55 10.89 -10.80 16.40
CA ALA A 55 11.01 -12.07 15.69
C ALA A 55 12.44 -12.29 15.19
N TYR A 56 13.07 -11.27 14.61
CA TYR A 56 14.45 -11.33 14.13
C TYR A 56 15.44 -11.60 15.27
N ASP A 57 15.35 -10.84 16.37
CA ASP A 57 16.23 -10.99 17.53
C ASP A 57 16.10 -12.39 18.15
N GLY A 58 14.87 -12.91 18.23
CA GLY A 58 14.62 -14.29 18.69
C GLY A 58 15.28 -15.34 17.80
N ILE A 59 15.12 -15.24 16.48
CA ILE A 59 15.75 -16.17 15.52
C ILE A 59 17.28 -16.06 15.61
N LYS A 60 17.80 -14.83 15.66
CA LYS A 60 19.25 -14.58 15.77
C LYS A 60 19.84 -15.16 17.05
N SER A 61 19.12 -15.08 18.17
CA SER A 61 19.55 -15.67 19.45
C SER A 61 19.66 -17.20 19.41
N LEU A 62 18.91 -17.85 18.52
CA LEU A 62 18.95 -19.30 18.31
C LEU A 62 20.04 -19.71 17.30
N GLY A 63 20.80 -18.76 16.77
CA GLY A 63 21.90 -19.03 15.83
C GLY A 63 21.46 -19.24 14.38
N GLY A 64 20.17 -19.07 14.05
CA GLY A 64 19.67 -19.24 12.70
C GLY A 64 18.22 -19.72 12.65
N VAL A 65 17.67 -19.84 11.45
CA VAL A 65 16.28 -20.28 11.23
C VAL A 65 16.15 -21.79 11.39
N GLU A 66 17.21 -22.52 11.04
CA GLU A 66 17.35 -23.97 11.14
C GLU A 66 17.22 -24.49 12.58
N ASN A 67 17.61 -23.67 13.57
CA ASN A 67 17.56 -24.02 14.99
C ASN A 67 16.20 -23.69 15.64
N VAL A 68 15.26 -23.13 14.88
CA VAL A 68 13.93 -22.77 15.39
C VAL A 68 13.01 -23.99 15.37
N SER A 69 12.76 -24.57 16.54
CA SER A 69 11.78 -25.66 16.66
C SER A 69 10.34 -25.15 16.49
N ILE A 70 9.60 -25.76 15.55
CA ILE A 70 8.20 -25.41 15.32
C ILE A 70 7.32 -26.09 16.37
N THR A 71 6.84 -25.30 17.33
CA THR A 71 5.97 -25.82 18.41
C THR A 71 4.50 -25.85 18.00
N LYS A 72 3.71 -26.78 18.58
CA LYS A 72 2.25 -26.83 18.39
C LYS A 72 1.55 -25.51 18.71
N ARG A 73 2.06 -24.74 19.67
CA ARG A 73 1.54 -23.42 20.04
C ARG A 73 1.69 -22.40 18.91
N MET A 74 2.81 -22.44 18.18
CA MET A 74 3.01 -21.56 17.01
C MET A 74 2.00 -21.88 15.91
N LEU A 75 1.75 -23.17 15.63
CA LEU A 75 0.76 -23.61 14.65
C LEU A 75 -0.65 -23.13 15.02
N LEU A 76 -1.06 -23.32 16.28
CA LEU A 76 -2.34 -22.82 16.79
C LEU A 76 -2.45 -21.29 16.71
N ALA A 77 -1.36 -20.59 17.05
CA ALA A 77 -1.31 -19.13 16.95
C ALA A 77 -1.51 -18.68 15.50
N VAL A 78 -0.82 -19.28 14.53
CA VAL A 78 -0.94 -18.93 13.11
C VAL A 78 -2.35 -19.21 12.59
N ARG A 79 -2.95 -20.35 12.95
CA ARG A 79 -4.30 -20.73 12.51
C ARG A 79 -5.36 -19.67 12.83
N GLY A 80 -5.27 -19.03 14.00
CA GLY A 80 -6.19 -17.96 14.40
C GLY A 80 -5.78 -16.54 13.99
N ALA A 81 -4.62 -16.36 13.32
CA ALA A 81 -4.04 -15.03 13.10
C ALA A 81 -4.91 -14.14 12.20
N LYS A 82 -5.46 -14.70 11.11
CA LYS A 82 -6.33 -13.97 10.17
C LYS A 82 -7.59 -13.45 10.87
N HIS A 83 -8.25 -14.30 11.67
CA HIS A 83 -9.43 -13.91 12.44
C HIS A 83 -9.12 -12.79 13.43
N ARG A 84 -8.05 -12.93 14.23
CA ARG A 84 -7.62 -11.89 15.19
C ARG A 84 -7.27 -10.57 14.50
N HIS A 85 -6.66 -10.63 13.30
CA HIS A 85 -6.38 -9.44 12.52
C HIS A 85 -7.69 -8.74 12.09
N GLY A 86 -8.64 -9.49 11.55
CA GLY A 86 -9.96 -8.97 11.18
C GLY A 86 -10.67 -8.32 12.36
N ALA A 87 -10.77 -9.02 13.49
CA ALA A 87 -11.35 -8.48 14.72
C ALA A 87 -10.64 -7.20 15.20
N GLY A 88 -9.31 -7.13 15.07
CA GLY A 88 -8.53 -5.95 15.41
C GLY A 88 -8.81 -4.74 14.49
N LEU A 89 -9.08 -4.98 13.21
CA LEU A 89 -9.47 -3.91 12.26
C LEU A 89 -10.86 -3.35 12.59
N VAL A 90 -11.82 -4.23 12.92
CA VAL A 90 -13.18 -3.84 13.33
C VAL A 90 -13.13 -2.96 14.57
N ARG A 91 -12.46 -3.41 15.64
CA ARG A 91 -12.29 -2.62 16.88
C ARG A 91 -11.61 -1.28 16.63
N LYS A 92 -10.63 -1.25 15.72
CA LYS A 92 -9.95 0.01 15.37
C LYS A 92 -10.92 0.98 14.70
N LYS A 93 -11.78 0.51 13.81
CA LYS A 93 -12.79 1.33 13.13
C LYS A 93 -13.78 1.90 14.16
N GLU A 94 -14.35 1.06 15.01
CA GLU A 94 -15.28 1.47 16.07
C GLU A 94 -14.68 2.54 16.99
N TYR A 95 -13.42 2.38 17.39
CA TYR A 95 -12.71 3.38 18.20
C TYR A 95 -12.56 4.72 17.49
N LEU A 96 -12.23 4.71 16.19
CA LEU A 96 -12.08 5.93 15.40
C LEU A 96 -13.43 6.63 15.20
N ASP A 97 -14.49 5.87 14.93
CA ASP A 97 -15.85 6.39 14.74
C ASP A 97 -16.35 7.04 16.04
N LYS A 98 -16.14 6.39 17.19
CA LYS A 98 -16.46 6.95 18.51
C LYS A 98 -15.70 8.25 18.77
N LYS A 99 -14.39 8.25 18.56
CA LYS A 99 -13.54 9.45 18.73
C LYS A 99 -13.97 10.61 17.83
N ALA A 100 -14.36 10.32 16.58
CA ALA A 100 -14.86 11.33 15.66
C ALA A 100 -16.20 11.92 16.13
N SER A 101 -17.11 11.08 16.64
CA SER A 101 -18.39 11.53 17.21
C SER A 101 -18.21 12.42 18.44
N ASP A 102 -17.30 12.06 19.35
CA ASP A 102 -17.00 12.84 20.56
C ASP A 102 -16.40 14.20 20.20
N THR A 103 -15.47 14.22 19.22
CA THR A 103 -14.87 15.46 18.70
C THR A 103 -15.92 16.37 18.05
N ARG A 104 -16.90 15.79 17.35
CA ARG A 104 -18.00 16.55 16.71
C ARG A 104 -18.92 17.17 17.77
N LYS A 105 -19.25 16.43 18.84
CA LYS A 105 -20.06 16.95 19.96
C LYS A 105 -19.36 18.10 20.70
N GLU A 106 -18.05 17.98 20.93
CA GLU A 106 -17.26 19.03 21.59
C GLU A 106 -17.22 20.33 20.77
N LYS A 107 -17.14 20.24 19.44
CA LYS A 107 -17.19 21.41 18.54
C LYS A 107 -18.56 22.08 18.49
N ILE A 108 -19.65 21.37 18.75
CA ILE A 108 -21.02 21.92 18.77
C ILE A 108 -21.30 22.62 20.11
N ARG A 109 -20.59 22.24 21.18
CA ARG A 109 -20.71 22.84 22.52
C ARG A 109 -19.92 24.14 22.70
N LYS A 110 -19.02 24.46 21.78
CA LYS A 110 -18.26 25.73 21.74
C LYS A 110 -18.84 26.65 20.70
#